data_AF-A0A959T585-F1
#
_entry.id   AF-A0A959T585-F1
#
_cell.length_a   1.000
_cell.length_b   1.000
_cell.length_c   1.000
_cell.angle_alpha   90.00
_cell.angle_beta   90.00
_cell.angle_gamma   90.00
#
_symmetry.space_group_name_H-M   'P 1'
#
loop_
_entity.id
_entity.type
_entity.pdbx_description
1 polymer ?
#
loop_
_entity_poly.entity_id
_entity_poly.type
_entity_poly.pdbx_seq_one_letter_code
_entity_poly.pdbx_strand_id
1 'polypeptide(L)'
;SRKKNYENDRKYLGLDNEWLVQYCRERLQDTHYDHLVFGHRHLPLDLEVAPGVRYVNLGDWITWYTYAVFDGSEMKLMQRQGDGPLSEDHRISGAPPFTS
;
A
#
# COMPACT_ATOMS: atom_id res chain seq x y z
N SER A 1 -0.08 -25.31 2.70
CA SER A 1 -1.49 -25.13 2.29
C SER A 1 -1.72 -23.67 1.97
N ARG A 2 -2.16 -23.34 0.75
CA ARG A 2 -2.35 -21.97 0.23
C ARG A 2 -3.17 -21.05 1.15
N LYS A 3 -4.09 -21.63 1.95
CA LYS A 3 -4.94 -20.90 2.90
C LYS A 3 -4.19 -20.23 4.06
N LYS A 4 -3.10 -20.84 4.55
CA LYS A 4 -2.33 -20.28 5.69
C LYS A 4 -1.45 -19.08 5.30
N ASN A 5 -0.94 -19.02 4.07
CA ASN A 5 -0.17 -17.86 3.61
C ASN A 5 -1.08 -16.65 3.39
N TYR A 6 -2.27 -16.86 2.83
CA TYR A 6 -3.22 -15.78 2.53
C TYR A 6 -3.62 -14.93 3.75
N GLU A 7 -3.80 -15.54 4.93
CA GLU A 7 -4.11 -14.77 6.15
C GLU A 7 -2.90 -14.03 6.72
N ASN A 8 -1.70 -14.59 6.58
CA ASN A 8 -0.47 -13.92 7.00
C ASN A 8 -0.14 -12.72 6.09
N ASP A 9 -0.40 -12.84 4.78
CA ASP A 9 -0.12 -11.78 3.80
C ASP A 9 -0.96 -10.51 4.05
N ARG A 10 -2.10 -10.65 4.75
CA ARG A 10 -3.04 -9.59 5.10
C ARG A 10 -2.79 -8.94 6.47
N LYS A 11 -1.79 -9.40 7.22
CA LYS A 11 -1.39 -8.78 8.48
C LYS A 11 -0.24 -7.82 8.25
N TYR A 12 -0.32 -6.65 8.87
CA TYR A 12 0.78 -5.71 8.89
C TYR A 12 1.67 -6.02 10.10
N LEU A 13 2.95 -6.29 9.86
CA LEU A 13 3.91 -6.70 10.88
C LEU A 13 4.72 -5.52 11.46
N GLY A 14 4.41 -4.31 11.02
CA GLY A 14 5.19 -3.11 11.31
C GLY A 14 6.29 -2.87 10.28
N LEU A 15 6.65 -1.59 10.09
CA LEU A 15 7.47 -1.10 8.97
C LEU A 15 8.74 -1.93 8.72
N ASP A 16 9.49 -2.26 9.76
CA ASP A 16 10.77 -2.95 9.62
C ASP A 16 10.66 -4.47 9.44
N ASN A 17 9.52 -5.06 9.80
CA ASN A 17 9.26 -6.49 9.61
C ASN A 17 8.58 -6.79 8.27
N GLU A 18 8.25 -5.77 7.48
CA GLU A 18 7.65 -5.92 6.17
C GLU A 18 8.71 -6.23 5.10
N TRP A 19 8.65 -7.42 4.52
CA TRP A 19 9.62 -7.85 3.49
C TRP A 19 9.60 -6.94 2.25
N LEU A 20 8.43 -6.41 1.86
CA LEU A 20 8.33 -5.46 0.74
C LEU A 20 8.99 -4.12 1.07
N VAL A 21 8.97 -3.68 2.34
CA VAL A 21 9.68 -2.47 2.76
C VAL A 21 11.19 -2.68 2.66
N GLN A 22 11.68 -3.84 3.11
CA GLN A 22 13.09 -4.22 2.99
C GLN A 22 13.52 -4.26 1.52
N TYR A 23 12.72 -4.92 0.68
CA TYR A 23 12.93 -4.96 -0.77
C TYR A 23 12.96 -3.56 -1.40
N CYS A 24 12.04 -2.66 -1.02
CA CYS A 24 12.06 -1.28 -1.52
C CYS A 24 13.39 -0.59 -1.15
N ARG A 25 13.82 -0.72 0.12
CA ARG A 25 15.08 -0.14 0.59
C ARG A 25 16.30 -0.71 -0.15
N GLU A 26 16.31 -2.00 -0.46
CA GLU A 26 17.35 -2.62 -1.29
C GLU A 26 17.37 -2.03 -2.69
N ARG A 27 16.22 -1.90 -3.35
CA ARG A 27 16.15 -1.33 -4.71
C ARG A 27 16.56 0.13 -4.80
N LEU A 28 16.34 0.89 -3.73
CA LEU A 28 16.78 2.28 -3.62
C LEU A 28 18.30 2.42 -3.49
N GLN A 29 19.04 1.35 -3.17
CA GLN A 29 20.52 1.37 -3.20
C GLN A 29 21.06 1.42 -4.64
N ASP A 30 20.33 0.81 -5.59
CA ASP A 30 20.76 0.72 -6.99
C ASP A 30 20.16 1.82 -7.87
N THR A 31 18.91 2.22 -7.61
CA THR A 31 18.19 3.19 -8.45
C THR A 31 17.19 3.99 -7.61
N HIS A 32 17.19 5.31 -7.79
CA HIS A 32 16.22 6.18 -7.12
C HIS A 32 14.82 6.03 -7.74
N TYR A 33 13.82 5.87 -6.86
CA TYR A 33 12.41 5.90 -7.21
C TYR A 33 11.68 6.75 -6.17
N ASP A 34 10.80 7.65 -6.60
CA ASP A 34 9.96 8.42 -5.67
C ASP A 34 8.78 7.60 -5.15
N HIS A 35 8.28 6.67 -5.97
CA HIS A 35 7.11 5.85 -5.66
C HIS A 35 7.32 4.41 -6.10
N LEU A 36 7.12 3.45 -5.20
CA LEU A 36 7.12 2.02 -5.49
C LEU A 36 5.72 1.45 -5.24
N VAL A 37 5.04 1.02 -6.31
CA VAL A 37 3.65 0.55 -6.26
C VAL A 37 3.58 -0.96 -6.44
N PHE A 38 2.87 -1.63 -5.52
CA PHE A 38 2.69 -3.08 -5.51
C PHE A 38 1.23 -3.48 -5.28
N GLY A 39 0.98 -4.78 -5.39
CA GLY A 39 -0.30 -5.41 -5.04
C GLY A 39 -0.05 -6.80 -4.46
N HIS A 40 -0.88 -7.77 -4.86
CA HIS A 40 -0.78 -9.19 -4.47
C HIS A 40 -1.07 -9.51 -3.00
N ARG A 41 -0.65 -8.68 -2.04
CA ARG A 41 -0.95 -8.91 -0.61
C ARG A 41 -2.40 -8.63 -0.24
N HIS A 42 -3.15 -7.92 -1.09
CA HIS A 42 -4.52 -7.51 -0.82
C HIS A 42 -4.65 -6.76 0.52
N LEU A 43 -3.62 -5.98 0.87
CA LEU A 43 -3.49 -5.20 2.09
C LEU A 43 -3.13 -3.76 1.71
N PRO A 44 -4.05 -2.79 1.83
CA PRO A 44 -3.75 -1.42 1.47
C PRO A 44 -2.68 -0.85 2.42
N LEU A 45 -1.58 -0.34 1.87
CA LEU A 45 -0.50 0.29 2.64
C LEU A 45 -0.01 1.51 1.87
N ASP A 46 0.25 2.60 2.57
CA ASP A 46 0.93 3.78 2.02
C ASP A 46 1.97 4.28 3.02
N LEU A 47 3.22 3.84 2.84
CA LEU A 47 4.30 3.96 3.82
C LEU A 47 5.46 4.76 3.25
N GLU A 48 6.09 5.58 4.08
CA GLU A 48 7.38 6.19 3.76
C GLU A 48 8.51 5.19 4.10
N VAL A 49 9.33 4.84 3.11
CA VAL A 49 10.37 3.80 3.25
C VAL A 49 11.79 4.38 3.25
N ALA A 50 11.94 5.60 2.74
CA ALA A 50 13.09 6.47 2.80
C ALA A 50 12.61 7.94 2.67
N PRO A 51 13.42 8.96 3.01
CA PRO A 51 12.99 10.35 2.94
C PRO A 51 12.42 10.73 1.58
N GLY A 52 11.13 11.06 1.53
CA GLY A 52 10.43 11.43 0.30
C GLY A 52 10.07 10.27 -0.64
N VAL A 53 10.33 9.02 -0.25
CA VAL A 53 10.04 7.84 -1.06
C VAL A 53 8.87 7.06 -0.47
N ARG A 54 7.84 6.84 -1.27
CA ARG A 54 6.61 6.14 -0.86
C ARG A 54 6.55 4.72 -1.43
N TYR A 55 6.25 3.77 -0.55
CA TYR A 55 5.80 2.43 -0.90
C TYR A 55 4.29 2.38 -0.77
N VAL A 56 3.60 2.10 -1.88
CA VAL A 56 2.15 1.92 -1.93
C VAL A 56 1.85 0.48 -2.28
N ASN A 57 1.04 -0.19 -1.46
CA ASN A 57 0.48 -1.49 -1.79
C ASN A 57 -1.02 -1.40 -1.91
N LEU A 58 -1.56 -1.86 -3.03
CA LEU A 58 -3.00 -1.88 -3.24
C LEU A 58 -3.66 -2.97 -2.38
N GLY A 59 -4.83 -2.65 -1.84
CA GLY A 59 -5.77 -3.63 -1.32
C GLY A 59 -6.46 -4.39 -2.45
N ASP A 60 -7.59 -5.01 -2.11
CA ASP A 60 -8.45 -5.70 -3.08
C ASP A 60 -9.77 -4.96 -3.29
N TRP A 61 -10.31 -5.08 -4.50
CA TRP A 61 -11.57 -4.45 -4.91
C TRP A 61 -12.84 -5.13 -4.36
N ILE A 62 -12.71 -6.19 -3.55
CA ILE A 62 -13.85 -6.92 -2.96
C ILE A 62 -14.06 -6.53 -1.49
N THR A 63 -12.96 -6.25 -0.78
CA THR A 63 -12.93 -6.02 0.67
C THR A 63 -12.53 -4.59 0.98
N TRP A 64 -11.48 -4.09 0.31
CA TRP A 64 -10.89 -2.80 0.64
C TRP A 64 -11.37 -1.68 -0.27
N TYR A 65 -11.77 -2.00 -1.51
CA TYR A 65 -12.22 -1.03 -2.52
C TYR A 65 -11.20 0.10 -2.77
N THR A 66 -9.91 -0.27 -2.76
CA THR A 66 -8.81 0.68 -2.89
C THR A 66 -8.22 0.76 -4.28
N TYR A 67 -7.73 1.93 -4.65
CA TYR A 67 -7.05 2.21 -5.91
C TYR A 67 -5.98 3.29 -5.69
N ALA A 68 -5.03 3.39 -6.62
CA ALA A 68 -4.01 4.43 -6.57
C ALA A 68 -4.33 5.57 -7.56
N VAL A 69 -4.03 6.80 -7.16
CA VAL A 69 -4.13 8.00 -8.00
C VAL A 69 -2.74 8.62 -8.10
N PHE A 70 -2.31 8.89 -9.34
CA PHE A 70 -1.09 9.63 -9.62
C PHE A 70 -1.44 10.92 -10.36
N ASP A 71 -1.07 12.06 -9.80
CA ASP A 71 -1.36 13.39 -10.37
C ASP A 71 -0.21 13.98 -11.20
N GLY A 72 0.83 13.19 -11.45
CA GLY A 72 2.08 13.64 -12.09
C GLY A 72 3.19 14.00 -11.10
N SER A 73 2.86 14.11 -9.80
CA SER A 73 3.83 14.41 -8.74
C SER A 73 3.71 13.45 -7.56
N GLU A 74 2.50 13.21 -7.07
CA GLU A 74 2.22 12.44 -5.87
C GLU A 74 1.40 11.19 -6.20
N MET A 75 1.82 10.05 -5.65
CA MET A 75 1.05 8.82 -5.60
C MET A 75 0.21 8.79 -4.31
N LYS A 76 -1.11 8.60 -4.44
CA LYS A 76 -2.05 8.53 -3.31
C LYS A 76 -2.81 7.20 -3.35
N LEU A 77 -2.87 6.51 -2.22
CA LEU A 77 -3.77 5.38 -2.06
C LEU A 77 -5.15 5.89 -1.63
N MET A 78 -6.18 5.56 -2.38
CA MET A 78 -7.55 6.03 -2.17
C MET A 78 -8.49 4.83 -1.94
N GLN A 79 -9.56 5.05 -1.18
CA GLN A 79 -10.61 4.08 -0.89
C GLN A 79 -11.97 4.61 -1.32
N ARG A 80 -12.67 3.83 -2.14
CA ARG A 80 -14.04 4.14 -2.59
C ARG A 80 -15.02 4.11 -1.41
N GLN A 81 -15.81 5.17 -1.29
CA GLN A 81 -16.86 5.27 -0.26
C GLN A 81 -18.25 4.86 -0.75
N GLY A 82 -18.47 4.79 -2.07
CA GLY A 82 -19.73 4.40 -2.68
C GLY A 82 -19.76 4.67 -4.18
N ASP A 83 -20.96 4.84 -4.74
CA ASP A 83 -21.17 5.13 -6.17
C ASP A 83 -21.12 6.65 -6.50
N GLY A 84 -20.85 7.48 -5.49
CA GLY A 84 -20.68 8.93 -5.62
C GLY A 84 -19.39 9.34 -6.36
N PRO A 85 -19.16 10.65 -6.54
CA PRO A 85 -17.99 11.16 -7.24
C PRO A 85 -16.68 10.77 -6.53
N LEU A 86 -15.58 10.63 -7.29
CA LEU A 86 -14.26 10.28 -6.74
C LEU A 86 -13.73 11.31 -5.71
N SER A 87 -14.25 12.53 -5.72
CA SER A 87 -13.87 13.58 -4.77
C SER A 87 -14.28 13.30 -3.33
N GLU A 88 -15.21 12.35 -3.12
CA GLU A 88 -15.65 11.93 -1.79
C GLU A 88 -14.83 10.76 -1.23
N ASP A 89 -13.89 10.22 -2.02
CA ASP A 89 -13.08 9.08 -1.61
C ASP A 89 -12.04 9.44 -0.56
N HIS A 90 -11.76 8.48 0.32
CA HIS A 90 -10.86 8.69 1.43
C HIS A 90 -9.43 8.29 1.07
N ARG A 91 -8.45 9.15 1.40
CA ARG A 91 -7.03 8.81 1.27
C ARG A 91 -6.62 7.88 2.42
N ILE A 92 -5.97 6.77 2.09
CA ILE A 92 -5.27 5.92 3.05
C ILE A 92 -3.82 6.39 3.15
N SER A 93 -3.34 6.57 4.38
CA SER A 93 -1.93 6.77 4.70
C SER A 93 -1.56 5.87 5.87
N GLY A 94 -0.41 5.22 5.81
CA GLY A 94 0.00 4.22 6.79
C GLY A 94 -0.59 2.84 6.51
N ALA A 95 -0.77 2.06 7.58
CA ALA A 95 -1.50 0.80 7.57
C ALA A 95 -2.93 1.01 8.10
N PRO A 96 -3.94 0.29 7.58
CA PRO A 96 -5.32 0.39 8.03
C PRO A 96 -5.47 -0.06 9.49
N PRO A 97 -6.42 0.54 10.24
CA PRO A 97 -6.51 0.39 11.70
C PRO A 97 -6.83 -1.02 12.23
N PHE A 98 -7.19 -1.99 11.36
CA PHE A 98 -7.68 -3.32 11.76
C PHE A 98 -6.67 -4.47 11.53
N THR A 99 -5.37 -4.19 11.48
CA THR A 99 -4.35 -5.20 11.16
C THR A 99 -3.69 -5.89 12.36
N SER A 100 -4.23 -5.75 13.58
CA SER A 100 -3.73 -6.42 14.80
C SER A 100 -4.17 -7.88 14.90
#